data_AF-C9MU97-F1
#
_entry.id   AF-C9MU97-F1
#
_cell.length_a   1.000
_cell.length_b   1.000
_cell.length_c   1.000
_cell.angle_alpha   90.00
_cell.angle_beta   90.00
_cell.angle_gamma   90.00
#
_symmetry.space_group_name_H-M   'P 1'
#
loop_
_entity.id
_entity.type
_entity.pdbx_description
1 polymer ?
#
loop_
_entity_poly.entity_id
_entity_poly.type
_entity_poly.pdbx_seq_one_letter_code
_entity_poly.pdbx_strand_id
1 'polypeptide(L)'
;MEFGISPFGVWRNASTDPSRGSATKAGVQNYDDLYADILLWMNKGWIDYVAPQIYWNQGHKSAEYNTLVKWWSKYAGQTQTDLYIGQAAYKVNDWQNAKELINQVNFNRNYPEVKGSIFFSYKSLLTNPKNATNSLAQGPYSNNVNQEF
;
A
#
# COMPACT_ATOMS: atom_id res chain seq x y z
N MET A 1 0.64 -14.79 -17.39
CA MET A 1 -0.60 -14.25 -16.78
C MET A 1 -0.35 -14.32 -15.29
N GLU A 2 -0.53 -13.20 -14.58
CA GLU A 2 -0.27 -13.11 -13.15
C GLU A 2 -1.58 -13.17 -12.37
N PHE A 3 -1.55 -13.78 -11.19
CA PHE A 3 -2.65 -13.90 -10.25
C PHE A 3 -2.29 -13.21 -8.93
N GLY A 4 -3.14 -12.31 -8.46
CA GLY A 4 -2.89 -11.62 -7.20
C GLY A 4 -4.15 -11.19 -6.47
N ILE A 5 -3.95 -10.84 -5.20
CA ILE A 5 -5.02 -10.55 -4.24
C ILE A 5 -4.76 -9.20 -3.60
N SER A 6 -5.83 -8.41 -3.39
CA SER A 6 -5.80 -7.15 -2.65
C SER A 6 -6.46 -7.31 -1.28
N PRO A 7 -5.71 -7.71 -0.23
CA PRO A 7 -6.24 -7.91 1.11
C PRO A 7 -6.41 -6.58 1.87
N PHE A 8 -7.02 -6.64 3.06
CA PHE A 8 -7.03 -5.52 3.99
C PHE A 8 -5.60 -5.12 4.38
N GLY A 9 -5.38 -3.85 4.74
CA GLY A 9 -4.02 -3.34 4.99
C GLY A 9 -3.32 -3.95 6.22
N VAL A 10 -4.05 -4.54 7.17
CA VAL A 10 -3.48 -5.16 8.37
C VAL A 10 -3.66 -6.68 8.33
N TRP A 11 -2.57 -7.44 8.31
CA TRP A 11 -2.63 -8.90 8.41
C TRP A 11 -2.95 -9.36 9.83
N ARG A 12 -2.14 -8.94 10.81
CA ARG A 12 -2.40 -9.04 12.26
C ARG A 12 -1.75 -7.85 12.98
N ASN A 13 -2.33 -7.42 14.09
CA ASN A 13 -1.77 -6.46 15.02
C ASN A 13 -0.71 -7.14 15.89
N ALA A 14 0.27 -6.37 16.35
CA ALA A 14 1.29 -6.84 17.28
C ALA A 14 0.72 -7.30 18.63
N SER A 15 -0.45 -6.80 19.04
CA SER A 15 -1.15 -7.30 20.24
C SER A 15 -1.70 -8.71 20.07
N THR A 16 -1.98 -9.13 18.85
CA THR A 16 -2.55 -10.45 18.51
C THR A 16 -1.44 -11.45 18.16
N ASP A 17 -0.42 -11.01 17.40
CA ASP A 17 0.79 -11.77 17.14
C ASP A 17 2.02 -10.89 17.37
N PRO A 18 2.61 -10.91 18.59
CA PRO A 18 3.76 -10.06 18.93
C PRO A 18 5.02 -10.33 18.09
N SER A 19 5.12 -11.52 17.50
CA SER A 19 6.29 -11.94 16.73
C SER A 19 6.24 -11.46 15.28
N ARG A 20 5.04 -11.48 14.68
CA ARG A 20 4.87 -11.23 13.25
C ARG A 20 3.99 -10.04 12.91
N GLY A 21 3.06 -9.65 13.80
CA GLY A 21 2.07 -8.61 13.55
C GLY A 21 2.68 -7.22 13.34
N SER A 22 1.95 -6.34 12.66
CA SER A 22 2.34 -4.94 12.48
C SER A 22 2.11 -4.14 13.76
N ALA A 23 2.90 -3.08 13.96
CA ALA A 23 2.73 -2.15 15.08
C ALA A 23 1.48 -1.26 14.89
N THR A 24 0.31 -1.90 14.87
CA THR A 24 -1.00 -1.34 14.61
C THR A 24 -2.01 -1.81 15.65
N LYS A 25 -3.17 -1.18 15.65
CA LYS A 25 -4.34 -1.45 16.50
C LYS A 25 -5.61 -1.42 15.65
N ALA A 26 -5.58 -2.05 14.48
CA ALA A 26 -6.74 -2.09 13.58
C ALA A 26 -7.85 -2.95 14.19
N GLY A 27 -9.10 -2.55 14.00
CA GLY A 27 -10.26 -3.30 14.50
C GLY A 27 -10.58 -4.56 13.72
N VAL A 28 -10.04 -4.71 12.50
CA VAL A 28 -10.18 -5.90 11.64
C VAL A 28 -8.78 -6.32 11.19
N GLN A 29 -8.56 -7.63 11.08
CA GLN A 29 -7.30 -8.26 10.69
C GLN A 29 -7.56 -9.35 9.64
N ASN A 30 -6.70 -9.46 8.63
CA ASN A 30 -6.90 -10.48 7.58
C ASN A 30 -6.97 -11.91 8.15
N TYR A 31 -6.04 -12.27 9.03
CA TYR A 31 -5.92 -13.65 9.50
C TYR A 31 -7.08 -14.04 10.42
N ASP A 32 -7.39 -13.20 11.41
CA ASP A 32 -8.31 -13.55 12.50
C ASP A 32 -9.78 -13.32 12.15
N ASP A 33 -10.09 -12.23 11.43
CA ASP A 33 -11.47 -11.82 11.18
C ASP A 33 -11.95 -12.17 9.77
N LEU A 34 -11.02 -12.22 8.80
CA LEU A 34 -11.32 -12.46 7.38
C LEU A 34 -10.82 -13.82 6.88
N TYR A 35 -10.24 -14.64 7.76
CA TYR A 35 -9.72 -15.99 7.46
C TYR A 35 -8.74 -16.04 6.28
N ALA A 36 -7.96 -14.97 6.10
CA ALA A 36 -7.05 -14.79 4.99
C ALA A 36 -5.59 -14.79 5.46
N ASP A 37 -4.94 -15.95 5.38
CA ASP A 37 -3.51 -16.09 5.71
C ASP A 37 -2.61 -15.70 4.54
N ILE A 38 -2.51 -14.40 4.30
CA ILE A 38 -1.75 -13.84 3.18
C ILE A 38 -0.27 -14.23 3.25
N LEU A 39 0.33 -14.26 4.44
CA LEU A 39 1.75 -14.62 4.58
C LEU A 39 2.00 -16.08 4.18
N LEU A 40 1.07 -16.99 4.47
CA LEU A 40 1.16 -18.36 3.95
C LEU A 40 1.11 -18.39 2.42
N TRP A 41 0.19 -17.65 1.80
CA TRP A 41 0.03 -17.64 0.35
C TRP A 41 1.28 -17.09 -0.34
N MET A 42 1.87 -16.03 0.20
CA MET A 42 3.14 -15.47 -0.28
C MET A 42 4.28 -16.50 -0.14
N ASN A 43 4.43 -17.12 1.04
CA ASN A 43 5.49 -18.10 1.29
C ASN A 43 5.38 -19.36 0.43
N LYS A 44 4.16 -19.73 0.04
CA LYS A 44 3.92 -20.89 -0.83
C LYS A 44 3.95 -20.56 -2.32
N GLY A 45 4.07 -19.28 -2.69
CA GLY A 45 4.01 -18.85 -4.09
C GLY A 45 2.65 -19.11 -4.73
N TRP A 46 1.56 -19.04 -3.97
CA TRP A 46 0.20 -19.24 -4.50
C TRP A 46 -0.36 -18.00 -5.19
N ILE A 47 0.29 -16.85 -4.97
CA ILE A 47 -0.03 -15.57 -5.60
C ILE A 47 1.27 -14.99 -6.17
N ASP A 48 1.18 -14.44 -7.38
CA ASP A 48 2.27 -13.73 -8.04
C ASP A 48 2.44 -12.33 -7.45
N TYR A 49 1.34 -11.68 -7.05
CA TYR A 49 1.39 -10.39 -6.37
C TYR A 49 0.38 -10.24 -5.23
N VAL A 50 0.71 -9.34 -4.31
CA VAL A 50 -0.18 -8.89 -3.23
C VAL A 50 -0.34 -7.36 -3.27
N ALA A 51 -1.56 -6.90 -3.02
CA ALA A 51 -1.90 -5.47 -3.06
C ALA A 51 -2.63 -5.00 -1.79
N PRO A 52 -1.99 -4.92 -0.61
CA PRO A 52 -2.66 -4.50 0.63
C PRO A 52 -3.31 -3.12 0.51
N GLN A 53 -4.54 -3.02 1.01
CA GLN A 53 -5.32 -1.79 1.05
C GLN A 53 -4.89 -0.89 2.21
N ILE A 54 -3.82 -0.10 2.04
CA ILE A 54 -3.30 0.81 3.07
C ILE A 54 -4.00 2.17 2.95
N TYR A 55 -5.24 2.24 3.42
CA TYR A 55 -6.15 3.37 3.19
C TYR A 55 -6.16 4.43 4.31
N TRP A 56 -5.08 4.51 5.08
CA TRP A 56 -4.89 5.50 6.14
C TRP A 56 -3.82 6.52 5.75
N ASN A 57 -3.80 7.68 6.39
CA ASN A 57 -2.76 8.68 6.18
C ASN A 57 -1.49 8.37 7.00
N GLN A 58 -0.38 8.97 6.60
CA GLN A 58 0.83 9.05 7.40
C GLN A 58 0.53 9.72 8.75
N GLY A 59 1.01 9.11 9.83
CA GLY A 59 0.72 9.53 11.21
C GLY A 59 -0.65 9.08 11.76
N HIS A 60 -1.41 8.24 11.04
CA HIS A 60 -2.67 7.70 11.55
C HIS A 60 -2.44 6.79 12.78
N LYS A 61 -3.09 7.09 13.92
CA LYS A 61 -2.77 6.49 15.23
C LYS A 61 -2.90 4.97 15.31
N SER A 62 -3.92 4.39 14.68
CA SER A 62 -4.21 2.95 14.81
C SER A 62 -3.66 2.09 13.68
N ALA A 63 -3.32 2.69 12.55
CA ALA A 63 -2.97 2.00 11.32
C ALA A 63 -2.12 2.93 10.46
N GLU A 64 -0.93 3.22 10.95
CA GLU A 64 -0.05 4.23 10.38
C GLU A 64 0.50 3.74 9.04
N TYR A 65 0.41 4.58 8.00
CA TYR A 65 0.75 4.22 6.62
C TYR A 65 2.19 3.71 6.48
N ASN A 66 3.17 4.45 7.01
CA ASN A 66 4.58 4.11 6.86
C ASN A 66 4.94 2.81 7.56
N THR A 67 4.34 2.59 8.72
CA THR A 67 4.46 1.36 9.52
C THR A 67 3.97 0.16 8.72
N LEU A 68 2.83 0.28 8.04
CA LEU A 68 2.27 -0.80 7.23
C LEU A 68 3.08 -1.06 5.97
N VAL A 69 3.52 -0.02 5.23
CA VAL A 69 4.38 -0.20 4.05
C VAL A 69 5.68 -0.88 4.42
N LYS A 70 6.34 -0.45 5.52
CA LYS A 70 7.55 -1.11 6.02
C LYS A 70 7.30 -2.57 6.38
N TRP A 71 6.17 -2.85 7.04
CA TRP A 71 5.80 -4.20 7.45
C TRP A 71 5.58 -5.11 6.23
N TRP A 72 4.79 -4.67 5.24
CA TRP A 72 4.54 -5.46 4.03
C TRP A 72 5.82 -5.66 3.22
N SER A 73 6.67 -4.63 3.10
CA SER A 73 7.95 -4.73 2.40
C SER A 73 8.86 -5.78 3.04
N LYS A 74 8.93 -5.85 4.38
CA LYS A 74 9.70 -6.88 5.10
C LYS A 74 9.29 -8.30 4.70
N TYR A 75 8.00 -8.59 4.56
CA TYR A 75 7.52 -9.94 4.24
C TYR A 75 7.54 -10.24 2.75
N ALA A 76 7.29 -9.25 1.89
CA ALA A 76 7.47 -9.40 0.45
C ALA A 76 8.94 -9.71 0.11
N GLY A 77 9.90 -9.07 0.76
CA GLY A 77 11.33 -9.34 0.56
C GLY A 77 11.80 -10.73 1.02
N GLN A 78 10.94 -11.53 1.66
CA GLN A 78 11.21 -12.91 2.03
C GLN A 78 10.65 -13.92 1.03
N THR A 79 9.92 -13.46 0.02
CA THR A 79 9.27 -14.30 -0.99
C THR A 79 9.56 -13.76 -2.39
N GLN A 80 9.02 -14.43 -3.42
CA GLN A 80 9.04 -13.95 -4.80
C GLN A 80 7.74 -13.23 -5.19
N THR A 81 6.88 -12.92 -4.20
CA THR A 81 5.59 -12.26 -4.46
C THR A 81 5.80 -10.76 -4.60
N ASP A 82 5.36 -10.19 -5.72
CA ASP A 82 5.42 -8.75 -5.94
C ASP A 82 4.47 -7.99 -5.01
N LEU A 83 4.94 -6.85 -4.49
CA LEU A 83 4.16 -6.00 -3.59
C LEU A 83 3.73 -4.71 -4.31
N TYR A 84 2.42 -4.51 -4.43
CA TYR A 84 1.82 -3.24 -4.82
C TYR A 84 1.10 -2.61 -3.63
N ILE A 85 1.05 -1.28 -3.53
CA ILE A 85 0.33 -0.63 -2.43
C ILE A 85 -1.03 -0.11 -2.92
N GLY A 86 -2.11 -0.54 -2.28
CA GLY A 86 -3.44 0.00 -2.50
C GLY A 86 -3.57 1.39 -1.89
N GLN A 87 -3.81 2.41 -2.72
CA GLN A 87 -3.89 3.81 -2.35
C GLN A 87 -5.35 4.31 -2.30
N ALA A 88 -5.73 4.99 -1.23
CA ALA A 88 -7.08 5.53 -1.06
C ALA A 88 -7.26 6.90 -1.74
N ALA A 89 -7.19 6.95 -3.07
CA ALA A 89 -7.40 8.20 -3.82
C ALA A 89 -8.74 8.88 -3.51
N TYR A 90 -9.77 8.12 -3.16
CA TYR A 90 -11.07 8.65 -2.76
C TYR A 90 -11.06 9.47 -1.45
N LYS A 91 -10.04 9.33 -0.58
CA LYS A 91 -9.94 10.04 0.71
C LYS A 91 -9.14 11.35 0.64
N VAL A 92 -8.62 11.74 -0.52
CA VAL A 92 -7.75 12.93 -0.64
C VAL A 92 -8.39 14.20 -0.09
N ASN A 93 -9.72 14.36 -0.26
CA ASN A 93 -10.43 15.51 0.28
C ASN A 93 -10.51 15.49 1.82
N ASP A 94 -10.54 14.33 2.44
CA ASP A 94 -10.66 14.15 3.89
C ASP A 94 -9.33 14.37 4.63
N TRP A 95 -8.20 14.20 3.94
CA TRP A 95 -6.89 14.39 4.53
C TRP A 95 -6.54 15.88 4.70
N GLN A 96 -5.99 16.22 5.87
CA GLN A 96 -5.55 17.60 6.16
C GLN A 96 -4.42 18.03 5.21
N ASN A 97 -3.49 17.12 4.92
CA ASN A 97 -2.40 17.35 3.99
C ASN A 97 -2.85 17.09 2.54
N ALA A 98 -2.91 18.14 1.72
CA ALA A 98 -3.26 18.03 0.30
C ALA A 98 -2.25 17.18 -0.51
N LYS A 99 -1.00 17.09 -0.05
CA LYS A 99 0.08 16.32 -0.71
C LYS A 99 0.19 14.89 -0.18
N GLU A 100 -0.71 14.45 0.69
CA GLU A 100 -0.66 13.15 1.36
C GLU A 100 -0.50 11.99 0.36
N LEU A 101 -1.31 11.95 -0.70
CA LEU A 101 -1.22 10.90 -1.72
C LEU A 101 0.15 10.86 -2.43
N ILE A 102 0.75 12.03 -2.67
CA ILE A 102 2.06 12.15 -3.32
C ILE A 102 3.16 11.72 -2.35
N ASN A 103 3.05 12.14 -1.09
CA ASN A 103 3.99 11.76 -0.03
C ASN A 103 4.00 10.24 0.19
N GLN A 104 2.82 9.60 0.17
CA GLN A 104 2.67 8.16 0.25
C GLN A 104 3.35 7.44 -0.93
N VAL A 105 3.10 7.88 -2.17
CA VAL A 105 3.75 7.30 -3.35
C VAL A 105 5.27 7.48 -3.32
N ASN A 106 5.76 8.65 -2.88
CA ASN A 106 7.20 8.88 -2.73
C ASN A 106 7.80 8.05 -1.60
N PHE A 107 7.09 7.86 -0.48
CA PHE A 107 7.53 7.01 0.61
C PHE A 107 7.69 5.55 0.15
N ASN A 108 6.73 5.05 -0.63
CA ASN A 108 6.78 3.69 -1.17
C ASN A 108 8.03 3.43 -2.00
N ARG A 109 8.51 4.43 -2.75
CA ARG A 109 9.71 4.32 -3.60
C ARG A 109 11.02 4.13 -2.84
N ASN A 110 11.01 4.34 -1.52
CA ASN A 110 12.16 4.03 -0.67
C ASN A 110 12.30 2.52 -0.38
N TYR A 111 11.34 1.69 -0.82
CA TYR A 111 11.33 0.24 -0.60
C TYR A 111 11.40 -0.48 -1.96
N PRO A 112 12.53 -1.15 -2.29
CA PRO A 112 12.68 -1.84 -3.57
C PRO A 112 11.72 -3.04 -3.73
N GLU A 113 11.15 -3.54 -2.65
CA GLU A 113 10.11 -4.57 -2.65
C GLU A 113 8.78 -4.03 -3.19
N VAL A 114 8.50 -2.74 -3.03
CA VAL A 114 7.27 -2.12 -3.54
C VAL A 114 7.41 -1.85 -5.04
N LYS A 115 6.70 -2.63 -5.86
CA LYS A 115 6.73 -2.58 -7.33
C LYS A 115 5.78 -1.55 -7.93
N GLY A 116 4.90 -0.96 -7.13
CA GLY A 116 4.02 0.10 -7.60
C GLY A 116 2.86 0.41 -6.67
N SER A 117 1.86 1.10 -7.21
CA SER A 117 0.64 1.51 -6.49
C SER A 117 -0.61 1.23 -7.32
N ILE A 118 -1.69 0.84 -6.65
CA ILE A 118 -3.03 0.67 -7.24
C ILE A 118 -3.96 1.68 -6.59
N PHE A 119 -4.58 2.56 -7.37
CA PHE A 119 -5.41 3.64 -6.84
C PHE A 119 -6.88 3.25 -6.81
N PHE A 120 -7.46 3.20 -5.60
CA PHE A 120 -8.89 3.04 -5.43
C PHE A 120 -9.58 4.41 -5.37
N SER A 121 -10.40 4.80 -6.33
CA SER A 121 -10.61 4.17 -7.65
C SER A 121 -10.25 5.15 -8.77
N TYR A 122 -10.27 4.67 -10.01
CA TYR A 122 -10.08 5.53 -11.18
C TYR A 122 -11.02 6.75 -11.19
N LYS A 123 -12.29 6.58 -10.79
CA LYS A 123 -13.26 7.69 -10.68
C LYS A 123 -12.77 8.79 -9.74
N SER A 124 -12.09 8.43 -8.65
CA SER A 124 -11.54 9.38 -7.68
C SER A 124 -10.36 10.17 -8.24
N LEU A 125 -9.60 9.60 -9.19
CA LEU A 125 -8.53 10.30 -9.87
C LEU A 125 -9.07 11.27 -10.94
N LEU A 126 -10.17 10.91 -11.62
CA LEU A 126 -10.77 11.76 -12.65
C LEU A 126 -11.21 13.14 -12.14
N THR A 127 -11.66 13.22 -10.88
CA THR A 127 -12.08 14.50 -10.29
C THR A 127 -10.91 15.39 -9.86
N ASN A 128 -9.67 14.87 -9.94
CA ASN A 128 -8.43 15.57 -9.56
C ASN A 128 -8.53 16.30 -8.20
N PRO A 129 -8.91 15.61 -7.10
CA PRO A 129 -9.15 16.24 -5.81
C PRO A 129 -7.87 16.90 -5.31
N LYS A 130 -7.96 18.15 -4.87
CA LYS A 130 -6.81 18.96 -4.43
C LYS A 130 -5.61 18.95 -5.42
N ASN A 131 -5.88 18.84 -6.72
CA ASN A 131 -4.86 18.72 -7.77
C ASN A 131 -3.95 17.47 -7.65
N ALA A 132 -4.40 16.42 -6.93
CA ALA A 132 -3.57 15.26 -6.64
C ALA A 132 -3.21 14.45 -7.89
N THR A 133 -4.13 14.26 -8.84
CA THR A 133 -3.88 13.48 -10.07
C THR A 133 -2.83 14.15 -10.95
N ASN A 134 -2.93 15.47 -11.14
CA ASN A 134 -1.92 16.22 -11.87
C ASN A 134 -0.58 16.18 -11.14
N SER A 135 -0.57 16.33 -9.81
CA SER A 135 0.66 16.28 -9.00
C SER A 135 1.33 14.90 -9.05
N LEU A 136 0.55 13.82 -9.14
CA LEU A 136 1.07 12.47 -9.37
C LEU A 136 1.73 12.36 -10.75
N ALA A 137 1.07 12.86 -11.81
CA ALA A 137 1.58 12.82 -13.18
C ALA A 137 2.80 13.72 -13.40
N GLN A 138 2.87 14.87 -12.74
CA GLN A 138 3.99 15.83 -12.86
C GLN A 138 5.14 15.53 -11.90
N GLY A 139 4.88 14.78 -10.83
CA GLY A 139 5.88 14.42 -9.83
C GLY A 139 6.35 12.98 -10.03
N PRO A 140 5.91 12.04 -9.18
CA PRO A 140 6.43 10.68 -9.17
C PRO A 140 6.28 9.97 -10.53
N TYR A 141 5.18 10.17 -11.24
CA TYR A 141 4.94 9.52 -12.53
C TYR A 141 5.25 10.42 -13.74
N SER A 142 6.07 11.46 -13.55
CA SER A 142 6.56 12.22 -14.68
C SER A 142 7.40 11.30 -15.57
N ASN A 143 7.06 11.28 -16.85
CA ASN A 143 7.90 10.65 -17.86
C ASN A 143 9.14 11.52 -18.02
N ASN A 144 10.15 11.31 -17.18
CA ASN A 144 11.51 11.63 -17.56
C ASN A 144 11.90 10.60 -18.62
N VAL A 145 11.46 10.84 -19.86
CA VAL A 145 12.10 10.23 -21.01
C VAL A 145 13.53 10.74 -20.95
N ASN A 146 14.42 9.95 -20.38
CA ASN A 146 15.84 10.06 -20.70
C ASN A 146 15.90 9.80 -22.20
N GLN A 147 15.90 10.89 -22.98
CA GLN A 147 16.52 10.92 -24.29
C GLN A 147 18.01 10.69 -24.04
N GLU A 148 18.41 9.44 -24.00
CA GLU A 148 19.79 9.08 -24.29
C GLU A 148 19.79 8.26 -25.57
N PHE A 149 20.50 8.83 -26.55
CA PHE A 149 20.90 8.25 -27.81
C PHE A 149 21.89 7.10 -27.56
#